data_AF-A0A7K1AC96-F1
#
_entry.id   AF-A0A7K1AC96-F1
#
_cell.length_a   1.000
_cell.length_b   1.000
_cell.length_c   1.000
_cell.angle_alpha   90.00
_cell.angle_beta   90.00
_cell.angle_gamma   90.00
#
_symmetry.space_group_name_H-M   'P 1'
#
loop_
_entity.id
_entity.type
_entity.pdbx_description
1 polymer ?
#
loop_
_entity_poly.entity_id
_entity_poly.type
_entity_poly.pdbx_seq_one_letter_code
_entity_poly.pdbx_strand_id
1 'polypeptide(L)'
;MAHKFTLNQQPAQTRKAHMGGGTGGGYSSQSSNLSSNIKDLATKYPLNSEGKFGKPGVGKSTQQVPSKDPLATGKEFFKKLSVGGKTKDLANGKGKITTFPDKSTIVFRPVSTSDGSPAMSVIVKGPSGLDYKIHFVKEVG
;
A
#
# COMPACT_ATOMS: atom_id res chain seq x y z
N MET A 1 42.33 -16.52 -52.60
CA MET A 1 41.69 -17.86 -52.67
C MET A 1 41.67 -18.41 -51.25
N ALA A 2 40.49 -18.66 -50.66
CA ALA A 2 39.81 -19.97 -50.62
C ALA A 2 40.37 -20.90 -49.51
N HIS A 3 39.60 -21.69 -48.74
CA HIS A 3 38.14 -21.75 -48.47
C HIS A 3 37.88 -22.75 -47.29
N LYS A 4 36.62 -22.84 -46.82
CA LYS A 4 36.04 -23.86 -45.89
C LYS A 4 36.36 -23.64 -44.39
N PHE A 5 35.40 -23.56 -43.45
CA PHE A 5 34.26 -24.45 -43.06
C PHE A 5 34.75 -25.79 -42.48
N THR A 6 34.39 -26.20 -41.26
CA THR A 6 33.04 -26.67 -40.82
C THR A 6 32.99 -26.66 -39.27
N LEU A 7 31.95 -26.17 -38.58
CA LEU A 7 30.82 -26.91 -37.94
C LEU A 7 31.26 -28.19 -37.15
N ASN A 8 30.70 -28.59 -36.01
CA ASN A 8 29.52 -28.20 -35.18
C ASN A 8 29.86 -28.60 -33.69
N GLN A 9 29.09 -28.47 -32.60
CA GLN A 9 27.66 -28.27 -32.30
C GLN A 9 27.46 -27.26 -31.13
N GLN A 10 26.32 -27.34 -30.42
CA GLN A 10 26.00 -26.65 -29.15
C GLN A 10 25.80 -27.70 -28.02
N PRO A 11 25.36 -27.30 -26.81
CA PRO A 11 23.90 -27.35 -26.58
C PRO A 11 23.31 -26.01 -26.11
N ALA A 12 22.03 -25.82 -26.37
CA ALA A 12 21.30 -24.60 -26.01
C ALA A 12 20.75 -24.64 -24.58
N GLN A 13 20.62 -23.47 -23.95
CA GLN A 13 19.52 -23.24 -23.00
C GLN A 13 18.73 -21.98 -23.36
N THR A 14 17.42 -22.08 -23.16
CA THR A 14 16.41 -21.32 -23.90
C THR A 14 16.06 -19.99 -23.24
N ARG A 15 16.16 -18.91 -24.03
CA ARG A 15 15.31 -17.70 -24.06
C ARG A 15 14.44 -17.41 -22.82
N LYS A 16 14.62 -16.21 -22.27
CA LYS A 16 13.61 -15.14 -22.46
C LYS A 16 14.22 -13.76 -22.21
N ALA A 17 14.24 -12.91 -23.24
CA ALA A 17 14.41 -11.48 -23.04
C ALA A 17 13.06 -10.88 -22.62
N HIS A 18 13.08 -9.95 -21.66
CA HIS A 18 12.06 -8.90 -21.50
C HIS A 18 12.81 -7.58 -21.32
N MET A 19 12.40 -6.55 -22.06
CA MET A 19 12.94 -5.19 -21.95
C MET A 19 12.16 -4.40 -20.88
N GLY A 20 12.80 -3.39 -20.30
CA GLY A 20 12.27 -2.59 -19.18
C GLY A 20 13.28 -2.60 -18.03
N GLY A 21 14.12 -1.59 -17.83
CA GLY A 21 14.07 -0.22 -18.36
C GLY A 21 13.49 0.72 -17.32
N GLY A 22 14.36 1.36 -16.52
CA GLY A 22 13.93 2.16 -15.37
C GLY A 22 15.06 2.49 -14.39
N THR A 23 16.07 3.25 -14.83
CA THR A 23 16.98 3.92 -13.90
C THR A 23 16.23 5.06 -13.20
N GLY A 24 15.69 4.78 -12.00
CA GLY A 24 15.22 5.79 -11.05
C GLY A 24 16.21 5.86 -9.89
N GLY A 25 17.04 6.90 -9.74
CA GLY A 25 16.81 8.28 -10.15
C GLY A 25 16.01 8.95 -9.05
N GLY A 26 16.72 9.43 -8.02
CA GLY A 26 16.14 9.70 -6.71
C GLY A 26 15.25 10.94 -6.66
N TYR A 27 14.15 10.83 -5.91
CA TYR A 27 13.36 11.96 -5.46
C TYR A 27 13.07 11.84 -3.97
N SER A 28 13.88 12.49 -3.15
CA SER A 28 13.52 12.86 -1.77
C SER A 28 12.53 14.04 -1.77
N SER A 29 11.54 14.00 -2.66
CA SER A 29 10.43 14.95 -2.63
C SER A 29 9.53 14.58 -1.46
N GLN A 30 9.52 15.44 -0.43
CA GLN A 30 8.66 15.30 0.75
C GLN A 30 7.21 15.68 0.38
N SER A 31 6.64 14.86 -0.50
CA SER A 31 5.30 15.02 -1.07
C SER A 31 4.25 14.87 0.02
N SER A 32 3.62 15.98 0.35
CA SER A 32 2.60 16.14 1.40
C SER A 32 1.24 15.53 1.02
N ASN A 33 1.24 14.38 0.36
CA ASN A 33 0.07 13.75 -0.26
C ASN A 33 -0.01 12.28 0.15
N LEU A 34 -1.24 11.79 0.36
CA LEU A 34 -1.51 10.43 0.87
C LEU A 34 -0.79 9.33 0.06
N SER A 35 -0.77 9.45 -1.27
CA SER A 35 -0.12 8.49 -2.17
C SER A 35 1.39 8.32 -1.94
N SER A 36 2.08 9.32 -1.39
CA SER A 36 3.50 9.23 -1.05
C SER A 36 3.70 8.57 0.32
N ASN A 37 2.84 8.86 1.29
CA ASN A 37 2.87 8.16 2.58
C ASN A 37 2.52 6.68 2.44
N ILE A 38 1.64 6.32 1.49
CA ILE A 38 1.37 4.94 1.10
C ILE A 38 2.64 4.27 0.57
N LYS A 39 3.43 4.94 -0.28
CA LYS A 39 4.70 4.40 -0.80
C LYS A 39 5.78 4.26 0.28
N ASP A 40 5.89 5.21 1.21
CA ASP A 40 6.78 5.09 2.37
C ASP A 40 6.39 3.90 3.26
N LEU A 41 5.11 3.78 3.63
CA LEU A 41 4.63 2.68 4.47
C LEU A 41 4.71 1.32 3.75
N ALA A 42 4.60 1.29 2.41
CA ALA A 42 4.77 0.09 1.59
C ALA A 42 6.17 -0.54 1.68
N THR A 43 7.19 0.20 2.12
CA THR A 43 8.53 -0.35 2.39
C THR A 43 8.55 -1.34 3.57
N LYS A 44 7.62 -1.19 4.52
CA LYS A 44 7.48 -2.03 5.71
C LYS A 44 6.27 -2.99 5.62
N TYR A 45 5.19 -2.56 4.98
CA TYR A 45 3.96 -3.33 4.83
C TYR A 45 3.62 -3.50 3.35
N PRO A 46 3.97 -4.63 2.71
CA PRO A 46 3.85 -4.77 1.26
C PRO A 46 2.40 -4.61 0.78
N LEU A 47 2.25 -3.94 -0.36
CA LEU A 47 0.97 -3.79 -1.05
C LEU A 47 0.62 -5.07 -1.83
N ASN A 48 -0.67 -5.36 -1.94
CA ASN A 48 -1.19 -6.39 -2.83
C ASN A 48 -1.14 -5.93 -4.30
N SER A 49 -1.50 -6.82 -5.24
CA SER A 49 -1.51 -6.55 -6.68
C SER A 49 -2.47 -5.42 -7.13
N GLU A 50 -3.34 -4.94 -6.25
CA GLU A 50 -4.23 -3.79 -6.48
C GLU A 50 -3.68 -2.47 -5.90
N GLY A 51 -2.48 -2.47 -5.31
CA GLY A 51 -1.90 -1.32 -4.63
C GLY A 51 -2.49 -1.02 -3.24
N LYS A 52 -3.13 -2.01 -2.59
CA LYS A 52 -3.77 -1.87 -1.26
C LYS A 52 -2.97 -2.60 -0.18
N PHE A 53 -2.99 -2.10 1.06
CA PHE A 53 -2.37 -2.80 2.19
C PHE A 53 -3.16 -4.04 2.63
N GLY A 54 -2.46 -5.14 2.91
CA GLY A 54 -3.05 -6.35 3.47
C GLY A 54 -3.59 -7.33 2.42
N LYS A 55 -4.37 -8.31 2.88
CA LYS A 55 -5.03 -9.33 2.04
C LYS A 55 -6.52 -8.98 1.86
N PRO A 56 -7.16 -9.31 0.72
CA PRO A 56 -8.60 -9.14 0.57
C PRO A 56 -9.38 -9.86 1.67
N GLY A 57 -10.32 -9.15 2.30
CA GLY A 57 -11.24 -9.70 3.29
C GLY A 57 -12.59 -10.10 2.67
N VAL A 58 -13.58 -10.38 3.52
CA VAL A 58 -14.93 -10.83 3.12
C VAL A 58 -15.67 -9.83 2.21
N GLY A 59 -15.38 -8.52 2.33
CA GLY A 59 -16.00 -7.47 1.51
C GLY A 59 -15.10 -7.00 0.36
N LYS A 60 -15.66 -6.76 -0.83
CA LYS A 60 -14.93 -6.36 -2.06
C LYS A 60 -13.95 -5.18 -1.89
N SER A 61 -14.30 -4.18 -1.08
CA SER A 61 -13.44 -3.02 -0.76
C SER A 61 -12.85 -3.10 0.65
N THR A 62 -12.73 -4.29 1.21
CA THR A 62 -12.19 -4.57 2.56
C THR A 62 -10.89 -5.36 2.42
N GLN A 63 -9.85 -4.88 3.08
CA GLN A 63 -8.59 -5.59 3.28
C GLN A 63 -8.44 -5.91 4.77
N GLN A 64 -7.71 -6.98 5.05
CA GLN A 64 -7.31 -7.37 6.39
C GLN A 64 -5.79 -7.24 6.51
N VAL A 65 -5.35 -6.45 7.48
CA VAL A 65 -3.95 -6.42 7.93
C VAL A 65 -3.88 -7.27 9.20
N PRO A 66 -3.41 -8.53 9.11
CA PRO A 66 -3.13 -9.33 10.28
C PRO A 66 -1.99 -8.70 11.09
N SER A 67 -2.08 -8.75 12.42
CA SER A 67 -1.02 -8.33 13.34
C SER A 67 -1.22 -8.97 14.72
N LYS A 68 -0.14 -9.17 15.48
CA LYS A 68 -0.18 -9.51 16.91
C LYS A 68 -0.93 -8.46 17.74
N ASP A 69 -0.72 -7.18 17.40
CA ASP A 69 -1.29 -6.01 18.10
C ASP A 69 -2.03 -5.08 17.13
N PRO A 70 -3.27 -5.43 16.72
CA PRO A 70 -4.05 -4.67 15.75
C PRO A 70 -4.17 -3.18 16.05
N LEU A 71 -4.30 -2.82 17.34
CA LEU A 71 -4.45 -1.43 17.78
C LEU A 71 -3.14 -0.65 17.70
N ALA A 72 -2.00 -1.29 17.95
CA ALA A 72 -0.69 -0.66 17.78
C ALA A 72 -0.39 -0.45 16.28
N THR A 73 -0.59 -1.49 15.46
CA THR A 73 -0.42 -1.42 14.00
C THR A 73 -1.35 -0.38 13.37
N GLY A 74 -2.64 -0.34 13.74
CA GLY A 74 -3.58 0.68 13.25
C GLY A 74 -3.18 2.11 13.61
N LYS A 75 -2.65 2.33 14.83
CA LYS A 75 -2.08 3.62 15.24
C LYS A 75 -0.80 3.97 14.46
N GLU A 76 0.08 3.02 14.17
CA GLU A 76 1.28 3.24 13.36
C GLU A 76 0.91 3.61 11.92
N PHE A 77 0.02 2.81 11.29
CA PHE A 77 -0.53 3.08 9.96
C PHE A 77 -1.13 4.48 9.88
N PHE A 78 -1.99 4.86 10.82
CA PHE A 78 -2.57 6.21 10.84
C PHE A 78 -1.49 7.29 11.02
N LYS A 79 -0.55 7.13 11.97
CA LYS A 79 0.54 8.08 12.21
C LYS A 79 1.39 8.29 10.95
N LYS A 80 1.78 7.21 10.26
CA LYS A 80 2.56 7.25 9.01
C LYS A 80 1.77 7.83 7.84
N LEU A 81 0.53 7.37 7.62
CA LEU A 81 -0.27 7.82 6.49
C LEU A 81 -0.75 9.27 6.64
N SER A 82 -0.95 9.79 7.86
CA SER A 82 -1.47 11.14 8.13
C SER A 82 -0.48 12.30 7.90
N VAL A 83 0.81 12.03 7.66
CA VAL A 83 1.85 13.05 7.54
C VAL A 83 1.55 14.06 6.42
N GLY A 84 1.55 15.36 6.74
CA GLY A 84 1.23 16.44 5.80
C GLY A 84 -0.27 16.72 5.60
N GLY A 85 -1.17 15.88 6.13
CA GLY A 85 -2.61 16.11 6.10
C GLY A 85 -3.13 16.85 7.34
N LYS A 86 -4.29 17.52 7.22
CA LYS A 86 -4.97 18.18 8.34
C LYS A 86 -5.81 17.17 9.10
N THR A 87 -5.32 16.76 10.28
CA THR A 87 -6.02 15.83 11.18
C THR A 87 -7.02 16.56 12.08
N LYS A 88 -8.20 15.96 12.25
CA LYS A 88 -9.25 16.34 13.19
C LYS A 88 -9.83 15.09 13.85
N ASP A 89 -10.49 15.24 14.98
CA ASP A 89 -11.33 14.18 15.55
C ASP A 89 -12.67 14.09 14.80
N LEU A 90 -13.26 12.89 14.75
CA LEU A 90 -14.59 12.69 14.17
C LEU A 90 -15.66 13.34 15.04
N ALA A 91 -16.75 13.82 14.43
CA ALA A 91 -17.87 14.47 15.13
C ALA A 91 -18.57 13.58 16.18
N ASN A 92 -18.31 12.26 16.19
CA ASN A 92 -18.81 11.31 17.18
C ASN A 92 -17.77 10.91 18.25
N GLY A 93 -16.57 11.51 18.24
CA GLY A 93 -15.45 11.18 19.14
C GLY A 93 -14.78 9.81 18.93
N LYS A 94 -15.34 8.93 18.09
CA LYS A 94 -14.93 7.51 17.96
C LYS A 94 -13.86 7.28 16.88
N GLY A 95 -12.93 8.22 16.72
CA GLY A 95 -11.83 8.14 15.76
C GLY A 95 -11.35 9.50 15.26
N LYS A 96 -10.35 9.47 14.38
CA LYS A 96 -9.75 10.64 13.74
C LYS A 96 -9.89 10.59 12.23
N ILE A 97 -9.98 11.76 11.61
CA ILE A 97 -10.01 11.97 10.16
C ILE A 97 -8.86 12.89 9.76
N THR A 98 -8.14 12.54 8.70
CA THR A 98 -7.07 13.36 8.13
C THR A 98 -7.41 13.66 6.68
N THR A 99 -7.55 14.95 6.34
CA THR A 99 -7.86 15.41 4.98
C THR A 99 -6.65 16.13 4.38
N PHE A 100 -6.33 15.79 3.13
CA PHE A 100 -5.19 16.29 2.37
C PHE A 100 -5.58 17.38 1.37
N PRO A 101 -4.63 18.19 0.86
CA PRO A 101 -4.92 19.28 -0.09
C PRO A 101 -5.56 18.80 -1.41
N ASP A 102 -5.21 17.59 -1.85
CA ASP A 102 -5.76 16.87 -3.03
C ASP A 102 -7.18 16.30 -2.80
N LYS A 103 -7.79 16.55 -1.63
CA LYS A 103 -9.05 15.97 -1.13
C LYS A 103 -8.98 14.46 -0.83
N SER A 104 -7.79 13.85 -0.85
CA SER A 104 -7.57 12.52 -0.27
C SER A 104 -7.85 12.56 1.24
N THR A 105 -8.34 11.45 1.80
CA THR A 105 -8.81 11.38 3.18
C THR A 105 -8.50 10.02 3.80
N ILE A 106 -8.05 10.03 5.05
CA ILE A 106 -7.94 8.85 5.92
C ILE A 106 -8.97 9.00 7.05
N VAL A 107 -9.63 7.91 7.43
CA VAL A 107 -10.40 7.85 8.68
C VAL A 107 -9.93 6.67 9.50
N PHE A 108 -9.34 6.89 10.68
CA PHE A 108 -8.94 5.83 11.61
C PHE A 108 -9.89 5.78 12.82
N ARG A 109 -10.40 4.59 13.11
CA ARG A 109 -11.22 4.28 14.28
C ARG A 109 -10.47 3.24 15.12
N PRO A 110 -9.97 3.60 16.32
CA PRO A 110 -9.23 2.65 17.17
C PRO A 110 -10.10 1.51 17.70
N VAL A 111 -11.42 1.73 17.77
CA VAL A 111 -12.43 0.73 18.13
C VAL A 111 -13.59 0.85 17.14
N SER A 112 -13.86 -0.20 16.38
CA SER A 112 -15.06 -0.33 15.55
C SER A 112 -16.27 -0.70 16.42
N THR A 113 -17.43 -0.12 16.12
CA THR A 113 -18.68 -0.39 16.84
C THR A 113 -19.31 -1.75 16.53
N SER A 114 -18.78 -2.49 15.55
CA SER A 114 -19.24 -3.84 15.19
C SER A 114 -18.55 -4.91 16.03
N ASP A 115 -17.21 -4.97 15.96
CA ASP A 115 -16.42 -6.11 16.44
C ASP A 115 -15.34 -5.71 17.47
N GLY A 116 -15.36 -4.46 17.94
CA GLY A 116 -14.30 -3.86 18.78
C GLY A 116 -12.95 -3.64 18.05
N SER A 117 -12.74 -4.27 16.89
CA SER A 117 -11.51 -4.23 16.12
C SER A 117 -11.14 -2.84 15.59
N PRO A 118 -9.85 -2.48 15.48
CA PRO A 118 -9.44 -1.22 14.85
C PRO A 118 -9.66 -1.26 13.34
N ALA A 119 -10.18 -0.16 12.78
CA ALA A 119 -10.48 -0.04 11.36
C ALA A 119 -9.97 1.30 10.80
N MET A 120 -9.54 1.29 9.53
CA MET A 120 -9.11 2.50 8.82
C MET A 120 -9.68 2.54 7.40
N SER A 121 -10.32 3.64 7.01
CA SER A 121 -10.66 3.91 5.61
C SER A 121 -9.55 4.74 4.95
N VAL A 122 -9.15 4.37 3.74
CA VAL A 122 -8.14 5.06 2.92
C VAL A 122 -8.79 5.46 1.61
N ILE A 123 -8.90 6.76 1.37
CA ILE A 123 -9.53 7.35 0.18
C ILE A 123 -8.50 8.25 -0.51
N VAL A 124 -7.84 7.73 -1.54
CA VAL A 124 -6.95 8.48 -2.44
C VAL A 124 -7.77 9.07 -3.59
N LYS A 125 -7.59 10.36 -3.88
CA LYS A 125 -8.18 11.04 -5.05
C LYS A 125 -7.16 11.21 -6.17
N GLY A 126 -7.65 11.31 -7.40
CA GLY A 126 -6.83 11.40 -8.62
C GLY A 126 -7.08 10.25 -9.60
N PRO A 127 -6.31 10.16 -10.71
CA PRO A 127 -6.50 9.14 -11.75
C PRO A 127 -6.17 7.72 -11.28
N SER A 128 -5.27 7.56 -10.32
CA SER A 128 -4.99 6.31 -9.60
C SER A 128 -5.74 6.27 -8.26
N GLY A 129 -7.00 6.71 -8.26
CA GLY A 129 -7.83 6.78 -7.05
C GLY A 129 -8.09 5.41 -6.43
N LEU A 130 -7.98 5.33 -5.10
CA LEU A 130 -8.16 4.10 -4.32
C LEU A 130 -9.11 4.39 -3.16
N ASP A 131 -10.21 3.64 -3.06
CA ASP A 131 -11.13 3.69 -1.92
C ASP A 131 -11.26 2.27 -1.34
N TYR A 132 -10.75 2.09 -0.12
CA TYR A 132 -10.83 0.82 0.59
C TYR A 132 -10.77 0.99 2.10
N LYS A 133 -11.24 -0.04 2.81
CA LYS A 133 -11.19 -0.18 4.25
C LYS A 133 -10.15 -1.23 4.62
N ILE A 134 -9.38 -0.98 5.67
CA ILE A 134 -8.46 -1.91 6.32
C ILE A 134 -9.07 -2.24 7.68
N HIS A 135 -9.30 -3.52 7.94
CA HIS A 135 -9.55 -4.04 9.27
C HIS A 135 -8.23 -4.59 9.81
N PHE A 136 -7.79 -4.10 10.97
CA PHE A 136 -6.65 -4.68 11.66
C PHE A 136 -7.19 -5.85 12.48
N VAL A 137 -6.78 -7.07 12.12
CA VAL A 137 -7.27 -8.31 12.73
C VAL A 137 -6.13 -8.99 13.50
N LYS A 138 -6.45 -9.66 14.60
CA LYS A 138 -5.43 -10.37 15.36
C LYS A 138 -4.91 -11.56 14.53
N GLU A 139 -3.60 -11.74 14.50
CA GLU A 139 -2.99 -12.98 13.98
C GLU A 139 -3.47 -14.17 14.82
N VAL A 140 -4.21 -15.06 14.16
CA VAL A 140 -4.46 -16.43 14.63
C VAL A 140 -3.31 -17.25 14.06
N GLY A 141 -2.41 -17.68 14.94
CA GLY A 141 -1.33 -18.63 14.66
C GLY A 141 -1.66 -20.01 15.18
#